data_AF-A0A6P1Z8S2-F1
#
_entry.id   AF-A0A6P1Z8S2-F1
#
_cell.length_a   1.000
_cell.length_b   1.000
_cell.length_c   1.000
_cell.angle_alpha   90.00
_cell.angle_beta   90.00
_cell.angle_gamma   90.00
#
_symmetry.space_group_name_H-M   'P 1'
#
loop_
_entity.id
_entity.type
_entity.pdbx_description
1 polymer ?
#
loop_
_entity_poly.entity_id
_entity_poly.type
_entity_poly.pdbx_seq_one_letter_code
_entity_poly.pdbx_strand_id
1 'polypeptide(L)'
;MPLLEHPLDKSWGCPTSHCFARASLFGAPDGFRTFLGRFHVACLVVLLDWVPGHFPNDEFCLGRFDGTAVYEHSAPRKGEHLDWGTYVFNYGDVEVSNFRSANALSWLKKFHIDGIRLDAVASMLSLDESREEGEWVPN
;
A
#
# COMPACT_ATOMS: atom_id res chain seq x y z
N MET A 1 7.71 7.95 -5.82
CA MET A 1 6.58 7.14 -6.32
C MET A 1 6.71 5.69 -5.91
N PRO A 2 5.59 4.96 -5.76
CA PRO A 2 5.62 3.54 -5.45
C PRO A 2 6.25 2.72 -6.56
N LEU A 3 7.01 1.70 -6.16
CA LEU A 3 7.63 0.71 -7.08
C LEU A 3 7.07 -0.70 -6.87
N LEU A 4 6.06 -0.82 -6.01
CA LEU A 4 5.35 -2.05 -5.72
C LEU A 4 4.51 -2.43 -6.95
N GLU A 5 4.26 -3.72 -7.15
CA GLU A 5 3.39 -4.19 -8.24
C GLU A 5 2.01 -3.54 -8.14
N HIS A 6 1.53 -3.06 -9.28
CA HIS A 6 0.28 -2.34 -9.40
C HIS A 6 -0.34 -2.65 -10.76
N PRO A 7 -1.67 -2.70 -10.86
CA PRO A 7 -2.34 -3.23 -12.05
C PRO A 7 -2.45 -2.21 -13.20
N LEU A 8 -2.23 -0.92 -12.94
CA LEU A 8 -2.51 0.15 -13.88
C LEU A 8 -1.43 1.23 -13.87
N ASP A 9 -0.67 1.37 -14.96
CA ASP A 9 0.41 2.38 -15.08
C ASP A 9 -0.07 3.82 -14.83
N LYS A 10 -1.32 4.14 -15.22
CA LYS A 10 -1.93 5.47 -15.03
C LYS A 10 -2.19 5.81 -13.55
N SER A 11 -2.13 4.82 -12.66
CA SER A 11 -2.25 5.02 -11.21
C SER A 11 -0.98 5.57 -10.57
N TRP A 12 0.11 5.65 -11.36
CA TRP A 12 1.44 6.06 -10.90
C TRP A 12 1.97 5.21 -9.73
N GLY A 13 1.52 3.96 -9.66
CA GLY A 13 1.87 3.02 -8.60
C GLY A 13 0.93 3.02 -7.38
N CYS A 14 -0.12 3.84 -7.37
CA CYS A 14 -1.06 3.97 -6.26
C CYS A 14 -2.50 3.74 -6.72
N PRO A 15 -3.25 2.76 -6.18
CA PRO A 15 -2.87 1.82 -5.13
C PRO A 15 -2.04 0.62 -5.63
N THR A 16 -1.40 -0.10 -4.70
CA THR A 16 -0.53 -1.26 -4.98
C THR A 16 -1.30 -2.57 -4.83
N SER A 17 -1.12 -3.53 -5.74
CA SER A 17 -1.81 -4.84 -5.71
C SER A 17 -1.05 -5.91 -4.95
N HIS A 18 0.26 -6.04 -5.18
CA HIS A 18 1.09 -7.06 -4.53
C HIS A 18 2.15 -6.40 -3.66
N CYS A 19 1.83 -6.22 -2.38
CA CYS A 19 2.61 -5.35 -1.50
C CYS A 19 4.10 -5.75 -1.40
N PHE A 20 4.41 -7.04 -1.47
CA PHE A 20 5.77 -7.59 -1.32
C PHE A 20 6.53 -7.79 -2.64
N ALA A 21 5.91 -7.46 -3.78
CA ALA A 21 6.53 -7.59 -5.09
C ALA A 21 6.82 -6.22 -5.68
N ARG A 22 7.92 -6.14 -6.43
CA ARG A 22 8.29 -4.98 -7.23
C ARG A 22 7.60 -5.09 -8.60
N ALA A 23 7.11 -3.98 -9.15
CA ALA A 23 6.40 -3.95 -10.42
C ALA A 23 7.21 -4.53 -11.57
N SER A 24 6.89 -5.73 -12.05
CA SER A 24 7.70 -6.57 -12.95
C SER A 24 8.26 -5.88 -14.19
N LEU A 25 7.61 -4.80 -14.65
CA LEU A 25 8.01 -3.92 -15.76
C LEU A 25 9.51 -3.55 -15.79
N PHE A 26 10.13 -3.27 -14.64
CA PHE A 26 11.55 -2.88 -14.56
C PHE A 26 12.56 -4.03 -14.32
N GLY A 27 12.18 -5.28 -14.62
CA GLY A 27 13.06 -6.44 -14.57
C GLY A 27 13.13 -7.20 -13.23
N ALA A 28 14.16 -8.03 -13.07
CA ALA A 28 14.28 -8.94 -11.93
C ALA A 28 14.64 -8.22 -10.61
N PRO A 29 14.26 -8.76 -9.44
CA PRO A 29 14.59 -8.19 -8.13
C PRO A 29 16.09 -7.90 -7.89
N ASP A 30 16.97 -8.76 -8.37
CA ASP A 30 18.43 -8.58 -8.20
C ASP A 30 18.98 -7.42 -9.04
N GLY A 31 18.37 -7.16 -10.20
CA GLY A 31 18.65 -5.95 -10.98
C GLY A 31 18.30 -4.69 -10.20
N PHE A 32 17.18 -4.71 -9.48
CA PHE A 32 16.77 -3.59 -8.63
C PHE A 32 17.71 -3.37 -7.44
N ARG A 33 18.18 -4.44 -6.78
CA ARG A 33 19.22 -4.33 -5.73
C ARG A 33 20.50 -3.68 -6.26
N THR A 34 20.94 -4.11 -7.44
CA THR A 34 22.11 -3.54 -8.11
C THR A 34 21.90 -2.06 -8.43
N PHE A 35 20.71 -1.69 -8.90
CA PHE A 35 20.34 -0.30 -9.16
C PHE A 35 20.41 0.56 -7.90
N LEU A 36 19.81 0.12 -6.80
CA LEU A 36 19.86 0.81 -5.51
C LEU A 36 21.30 0.97 -4.99
N GLY A 37 22.11 -0.08 -5.10
CA GLY A 37 23.52 -0.02 -4.69
C GLY A 37 24.35 1.05 -5.42
N ARG A 38 23.98 1.43 -6.65
CA ARG A 38 24.65 2.53 -7.37
C ARG A 38 24.39 3.90 -6.73
N PHE A 39 23.22 4.12 -6.13
CA PHE A 39 22.93 5.35 -5.37
C PHE A 39 23.79 5.41 -4.11
N HIS A 40 23.91 4.29 -3.39
CA HIS A 40 24.72 4.24 -2.18
C HIS A 40 26.21 4.46 -2.45
N VAL A 41 26.76 3.89 -3.53
CA VAL A 41 28.15 4.18 -3.96
C VAL A 41 28.35 5.66 -4.27
N ALA A 42 27.31 6.33 -4.77
CA ALA A 42 27.30 7.76 -5.03
C ALA A 42 26.95 8.62 -3.80
N CYS A 43 26.86 8.04 -2.60
CA CYS A 43 26.44 8.69 -1.36
C CYS A 43 25.05 9.36 -1.45
N LEU A 44 24.14 8.78 -2.23
CA LEU A 44 22.75 9.20 -2.35
C LEU A 44 21.83 8.31 -1.51
N VAL A 45 20.82 8.92 -0.91
CA VAL A 45 19.75 8.21 -0.19
C VAL A 45 18.59 7.89 -1.12
N VAL A 46 17.93 6.76 -0.89
CA VAL A 46 16.75 6.33 -1.62
C VAL A 46 15.55 6.26 -0.70
N LEU A 47 14.55 7.10 -0.99
CA LEU A 47 13.24 7.08 -0.34
C LEU A 47 12.21 6.42 -1.25
N LEU A 48 11.37 5.54 -0.68
CA LEU A 48 10.29 4.88 -1.38
C LEU A 48 8.94 5.45 -0.95
N ASP A 49 8.06 5.80 -1.90
CA ASP A 49 6.67 6.05 -1.53
C ASP A 49 6.00 4.72 -1.25
N TRP A 50 5.47 4.60 -0.04
CA TRP A 50 4.77 3.43 0.46
C TRP A 50 3.29 3.79 0.67
N VAL A 51 2.40 2.95 0.18
CA VAL A 51 0.94 3.20 0.15
C VAL A 51 0.24 2.18 1.06
N PRO A 52 0.18 2.42 2.38
CA PRO A 52 -0.40 1.46 3.32
C PRO A 52 -1.85 1.79 3.69
N GLY A 53 -2.45 2.80 3.05
CA GLY A 53 -3.79 3.30 3.37
C GLY A 53 -4.88 2.42 2.78
N HIS A 54 -4.73 2.06 1.50
CA HIS A 54 -5.77 1.40 0.71
C HIS A 54 -5.17 0.50 -0.37
N PHE A 55 -5.99 -0.39 -0.94
CA PHE A 55 -5.60 -1.34 -1.98
C PHE A 55 -6.71 -1.52 -3.04
N PRO A 56 -6.37 -1.94 -4.28
CA PRO A 56 -7.34 -2.11 -5.36
C PRO A 56 -8.38 -3.19 -5.04
N ASN A 57 -9.57 -3.07 -5.62
CA ASN A 57 -10.66 -4.04 -5.51
C ASN A 57 -10.67 -5.10 -6.63
N ASP A 58 -9.65 -5.12 -7.50
CA ASP A 58 -9.50 -6.17 -8.52
C ASP A 58 -9.45 -7.58 -7.90
N GLU A 59 -10.08 -8.56 -8.55
CA GLU A 59 -10.25 -9.93 -8.03
C GLU A 59 -8.92 -10.64 -7.70
N PHE A 60 -7.82 -10.29 -8.37
CA PHE A 60 -6.50 -10.86 -8.14
C PHE A 60 -5.70 -10.15 -7.02
N CYS A 61 -6.28 -9.13 -6.38
CA CYS A 61 -5.66 -8.40 -5.28
C CYS A 61 -6.07 -8.99 -3.91
N LEU A 62 -6.11 -8.16 -2.87
CA LEU A 62 -6.41 -8.58 -1.49
C LEU A 62 -7.90 -8.49 -1.12
N GLY A 63 -8.73 -7.90 -2.00
CA GLY A 63 -10.15 -7.68 -1.71
C GLY A 63 -10.89 -9.00 -1.63
N ARG A 64 -11.71 -9.18 -0.59
CA ARG A 64 -12.50 -10.41 -0.40
C ARG A 64 -11.68 -11.68 -0.54
N PHE A 65 -10.47 -11.68 0.04
CA PHE A 65 -9.41 -12.65 -0.22
C PHE A 65 -9.84 -14.13 -0.16
N ASP A 66 -10.72 -14.48 0.77
CA ASP A 66 -11.28 -15.82 0.95
C ASP A 66 -12.81 -15.88 0.76
N GLY A 67 -13.38 -14.85 0.12
CA GLY A 67 -14.82 -14.59 0.05
C GLY A 67 -15.35 -13.73 1.20
N THR A 68 -14.53 -13.41 2.20
CA THR A 68 -14.89 -12.54 3.34
C THR A 68 -13.97 -11.31 3.43
N ALA A 69 -14.32 -10.34 4.27
CA ALA A 69 -13.48 -9.17 4.52
C ALA A 69 -12.30 -9.54 5.43
N VAL A 70 -11.20 -9.99 4.83
CA VAL A 70 -9.97 -10.41 5.54
C VAL A 70 -9.03 -9.23 5.77
N TYR A 71 -8.69 -8.50 4.70
CA TYR A 71 -7.73 -7.40 4.76
C TYR A 71 -8.41 -6.05 4.96
N GLU A 72 -9.61 -5.90 4.40
CA GLU A 72 -10.47 -4.74 4.53
C GLU A 72 -11.36 -4.82 5.78
N HIS A 73 -11.83 -3.66 6.24
CA HIS A 73 -12.80 -3.64 7.34
C HIS A 73 -14.18 -4.15 6.85
N SER A 74 -14.82 -5.05 7.60
CA SER A 74 -16.10 -5.66 7.21
C SER A 74 -17.27 -4.67 7.08
N ALA A 75 -17.29 -3.63 7.92
CA ALA A 75 -18.23 -2.52 7.79
C ALA A 75 -17.86 -1.62 6.58
N PRO A 76 -18.76 -1.46 5.57
CA PRO A 76 -18.47 -0.68 4.37
C PRO A 76 -18.08 0.78 4.65
N ARG A 77 -18.71 1.39 5.67
CA ARG A 77 -18.42 2.76 6.15
C ARG A 77 -17.01 2.93 6.72
N LYS A 78 -16.21 1.88 6.83
CA LYS A 78 -14.81 1.91 7.27
C LYS A 78 -13.89 1.20 6.29
N GLY A 79 -14.40 0.24 5.52
CA GLY A 79 -13.64 -0.62 4.64
C GLY A 79 -13.42 -0.09 3.23
N GLU A 80 -14.03 1.04 2.83
CA GLU A 80 -13.96 1.53 1.45
C GLU A 80 -13.73 3.04 1.37
N HIS A 81 -12.86 3.46 0.44
CA HIS A 81 -12.80 4.83 -0.08
C HIS A 81 -13.66 4.89 -1.34
N LEU A 82 -14.90 5.38 -1.22
CA LEU A 82 -15.90 5.36 -2.30
C LEU A 82 -15.46 6.18 -3.52
N ASP A 83 -14.93 7.38 -3.31
CA ASP A 83 -14.42 8.24 -4.39
C ASP A 83 -13.29 7.60 -5.20
N TRP A 84 -12.51 6.71 -4.57
CA TRP A 84 -11.36 6.06 -5.19
C TRP A 84 -11.69 4.66 -5.70
N GLY A 85 -12.83 4.08 -5.30
CA GLY A 85 -13.18 2.70 -5.62
C GLY A 85 -12.19 1.68 -5.05
N THR A 86 -11.65 1.93 -3.85
CA THR A 86 -10.61 1.09 -3.24
C THR A 86 -10.99 0.63 -1.84
N TYR A 87 -10.41 -0.48 -1.40
CA TYR A 87 -10.59 -0.98 -0.04
C TYR A 87 -9.57 -0.36 0.93
N VAL A 88 -10.00 -0.13 2.16
CA VAL A 88 -9.20 0.38 3.27
C VAL A 88 -8.82 -0.79 4.17
N PHE A 89 -7.53 -0.90 4.50
CA PHE A 89 -7.07 -1.94 5.42
C PHE A 89 -7.76 -1.86 6.78
N ASN A 90 -8.11 -3.01 7.36
CA ASN A 90 -8.59 -3.08 8.73
C ASN A 90 -7.43 -2.88 9.71
N TYR A 91 -7.17 -1.63 10.09
CA TYR A 91 -6.05 -1.29 10.98
C TYR A 91 -6.18 -1.88 12.39
N GLY A 92 -7.40 -2.25 12.82
CA GLY A 92 -7.65 -2.84 14.14
C GLY A 92 -7.33 -4.33 14.21
N ASP A 93 -7.15 -4.99 13.07
CA ASP A 93 -6.79 -6.40 13.00
C ASP A 93 -5.27 -6.60 13.11
N VAL A 94 -4.86 -7.55 13.95
CA VAL A 94 -3.44 -7.74 14.30
C VAL A 94 -2.67 -8.32 13.11
N GLU A 95 -3.25 -9.26 12.40
CA GLU A 95 -2.68 -9.93 11.24
C GLU A 95 -2.54 -8.95 10.08
N VAL A 96 -3.54 -8.09 9.83
CA VAL A 96 -3.47 -7.02 8.83
C VAL A 96 -2.44 -5.97 9.19
N SER A 97 -2.36 -5.58 10.46
CA SER A 97 -1.33 -4.65 10.95
C SER A 97 0.09 -5.24 10.81
N ASN A 98 0.24 -6.53 11.11
CA ASN A 98 1.50 -7.25 10.94
C ASN A 98 1.88 -7.38 9.46
N PHE A 99 0.93 -7.68 8.57
CA PHE A 99 1.15 -7.70 7.12
C PHE A 99 1.74 -6.39 6.61
N ARG A 100 1.14 -5.25 7.01
CA ARG A 100 1.61 -3.90 6.63
C ARG A 100 2.98 -3.59 7.21
N SER A 101 3.20 -3.87 8.49
CA SER A 101 4.48 -3.61 9.16
C SER A 101 5.62 -4.47 8.57
N ALA A 102 5.35 -5.75 8.35
CA ALA A 102 6.28 -6.67 7.69
C ALA A 102 6.57 -6.23 6.25
N ASN A 103 5.60 -5.64 5.56
CA ASN A 103 5.78 -5.09 4.24
C ASN A 103 6.80 -3.95 4.22
N ALA A 104 6.60 -2.91 5.03
CA ALA A 104 7.55 -1.80 5.14
C ALA A 104 8.96 -2.29 5.52
N LEU A 105 9.05 -3.18 6.51
CA LEU A 105 10.32 -3.78 6.93
C LEU A 105 10.98 -4.60 5.82
N SER A 106 10.22 -5.27 4.96
CA SER A 106 10.78 -6.07 3.88
C SER A 106 11.51 -5.20 2.86
N TRP A 107 10.99 -4.01 2.54
CA TRP A 107 11.64 -3.08 1.63
C TRP A 107 12.95 -2.54 2.21
N LEU A 108 12.93 -2.12 3.49
CA LEU A 108 14.12 -1.68 4.21
C LEU A 108 15.19 -2.78 4.29
N LYS A 109 14.81 -4.03 4.62
CA LYS A 109 15.75 -5.12 4.87
C LYS A 109 16.24 -5.85 3.62
N LYS A 110 15.38 -6.07 2.62
CA LYS A 110 15.71 -6.90 1.45
C LYS A 110 16.22 -6.10 0.26
N PHE A 111 15.83 -4.83 0.17
CA PHE A 111 16.21 -3.93 -0.92
C PHE A 111 17.09 -2.77 -0.45
N HIS A 112 17.27 -2.58 0.87
CA HIS A 112 18.15 -1.54 1.43
C HIS A 112 17.74 -0.12 1.00
N ILE A 113 16.44 0.16 0.89
CA ILE A 113 15.99 1.56 0.83
C ILE A 113 16.31 2.25 2.17
N ASP A 114 16.50 3.56 2.13
CA ASP A 114 16.96 4.35 3.30
C ASP A 114 15.80 4.96 4.09
N GLY A 115 14.61 4.99 3.51
CA GLY A 115 13.41 5.48 4.17
C GLY A 115 12.15 5.32 3.32
N ILE A 116 11.02 5.63 3.93
CA ILE A 116 9.70 5.58 3.29
C ILE A 116 8.97 6.90 3.45
N ARG A 117 8.20 7.27 2.43
CA ARG A 117 7.22 8.36 2.46
C ARG A 117 5.82 7.75 2.44
N LEU A 118 4.93 8.19 3.32
CA LEU A 118 3.53 7.80 3.28
C LEU A 118 2.74 8.83 2.49
N ASP A 119 1.89 8.35 1.58
CA ASP A 119 0.93 9.18 0.87
C ASP A 119 -0.44 9.17 1.58
N ALA A 120 -1.22 10.24 1.38
CA ALA A 120 -2.61 10.34 1.82
C ALA A 120 -2.89 9.99 3.30
N VAL A 121 -1.99 10.34 4.24
CA VAL A 121 -2.12 9.98 5.67
C VAL A 121 -3.44 10.45 6.29
N ALA A 122 -4.02 11.56 5.82
CA ALA A 122 -5.34 12.03 6.27
C ALA A 122 -6.43 10.97 6.06
N SER A 123 -6.40 10.24 4.94
CA SER A 123 -7.37 9.19 4.62
C SER A 123 -7.30 8.00 5.59
N MET A 124 -6.20 7.86 6.32
CA MET A 124 -6.00 6.82 7.33
C MET A 124 -6.43 7.28 8.73
N LEU A 125 -6.44 8.59 9.00
CA LEU A 125 -6.70 9.17 10.31
C LEU A 125 -8.16 9.62 10.47
N SER A 126 -8.80 9.99 9.37
CA SER A 126 -10.15 10.56 9.34
C SER A 126 -11.17 9.50 8.91
N LEU A 127 -12.23 9.32 9.70
CA LEU A 127 -13.35 8.45 9.35
C LEU A 127 -14.37 9.12 8.43
N ASP A 128 -14.29 10.44 8.27
CA ASP A 128 -15.15 11.30 7.47
C ASP A 128 -14.51 11.76 6.15
N GLU A 129 -13.28 11.32 5.86
CA GLU A 129 -12.61 11.65 4.60
C GLU A 129 -13.44 11.19 3.41
N SER A 130 -13.78 12.13 2.51
CA SER A 130 -14.61 11.86 1.32
C SER A 130 -15.97 11.20 1.65
N ARG A 131 -16.59 11.56 2.78
CA ARG A 131 -17.90 11.05 3.19
C ARG A 131 -18.83 12.18 3.63
N GLU A 132 -20.09 12.08 3.23
CA GLU A 132 -21.12 13.03 3.64
C GLU A 132 -21.62 12.76 5.06
N GLU A 133 -22.36 13.72 5.63
CA GLU A 133 -23.00 13.55 6.93
C GLU A 133 -23.93 12.32 6.94
N GLY A 134 -23.74 11.43 7.91
CA GLY A 134 -24.50 10.18 8.03
C GLY A 134 -23.89 8.96 7.32
N GLU A 135 -22.87 9.16 6.48
CA GLU A 135 -22.15 8.07 5.77
C GLU A 135 -20.97 7.51 6.56
N TRP A 136 -20.57 8.17 7.65
CA TRP A 136 -19.53 7.73 8.57
C TRP A 136 -20.04 7.63 10.01
N VAL A 137 -19.23 7.08 10.91
CA VAL A 137 -19.55 6.94 12.34
C VAL A 137 -18.33 7.36 13.16
N PRO A 138 -18.49 8.23 14.19
CA PRO A 138 -17.42 8.58 15.11
C PRO A 138 -16.80 7.39 15.83
N ASN A 139 -15.61 7.61 16.41
CA ASN A 139 -14.87 6.63 17.18
C ASN A 139 -15.44 6.39 18.58
#